data_AF-A0AAD4T8B4-F1
#
_entry.id   AF-A0AAD4T8B4-F1
#
_cell.length_a   1.000
_cell.length_b   1.000
_cell.length_c   1.000
_cell.angle_alpha   90.00
_cell.angle_beta   90.00
_cell.angle_gamma   90.00
#
_symmetry.space_group_name_H-M   'P 1'
#
loop_
_entity.id
_entity.type
_entity.pdbx_description
1 polymer ?
#
loop_
_entity_poly.entity_id
_entity_poly.type
_entity_poly.pdbx_seq_one_letter_code
_entity_poly.pdbx_strand_id
1 'polypeptide(L)'
;MGETAYCSSSSSEEEDGDAEWRATINYIATDVSNQSASSNGLVPKTSNRTSNSEEQPKPKHYVVKVQKLLLENMLDKSLDMVNAPIPECGDEPAVDEGGGIRLFRHAPLGIVFDPVDDSKLPRKRPKILPGYEVDEKSKKQFKRQLKSIAVDGVQIIASARDACKKSLARLEAKDVAAKAKAKREEERVAEMEKIRGKKWLPSIARHMRVSFQAC
;
A
#
# COMPACT_ATOMS: atom_id res chain seq x y z
N MET A 1 -21.30 3.32 -59.57
CA MET A 1 -21.36 4.73 -59.11
C MET A 1 -22.36 4.76 -57.97
N GLY A 2 -22.05 5.01 -56.71
CA GLY A 2 -20.81 5.29 -55.98
C GLY A 2 -21.10 5.04 -54.50
N GLU A 3 -20.05 4.72 -53.75
CA GLU A 3 -20.06 4.46 -52.31
C GLU A 3 -20.31 5.75 -51.51
N THR A 4 -20.98 5.66 -50.35
CA THR A 4 -20.59 6.43 -49.17
C THR A 4 -20.84 5.61 -47.91
N ALA A 5 -19.74 5.22 -47.28
CA ALA A 5 -19.70 4.71 -45.91
C ALA A 5 -19.75 5.89 -44.93
N TYR A 6 -20.53 5.75 -43.86
CA TYR A 6 -20.45 6.64 -42.70
C TYR A 6 -20.12 5.78 -41.49
N CYS A 7 -18.82 5.69 -41.20
CA CYS A 7 -18.29 5.28 -39.91
C CYS A 7 -18.51 6.43 -38.92
N SER A 8 -19.35 6.21 -37.91
CA SER A 8 -19.32 7.03 -36.68
C SER A 8 -18.36 6.39 -35.69
N SER A 9 -17.07 6.72 -35.85
CA SER A 9 -16.05 6.47 -34.85
C SER A 9 -16.22 7.50 -33.73
N SER A 10 -16.91 7.14 -32.65
CA SER A 10 -16.90 7.94 -31.43
C SER A 10 -15.73 7.49 -30.56
N SER A 11 -14.57 8.11 -30.82
CA SER A 11 -13.37 8.02 -29.99
C SER A 11 -13.55 8.93 -28.78
N SER A 12 -13.86 8.35 -27.61
CA SER A 12 -13.83 9.06 -26.32
C SER A 12 -12.50 8.75 -25.66
N GLU A 13 -11.51 9.56 -26.01
CA GLU A 13 -10.18 9.59 -25.41
C GLU A 13 -10.25 10.54 -24.20
N GLU A 14 -10.74 10.02 -23.07
CA GLU A 14 -10.68 10.72 -21.79
C GLU A 14 -9.45 10.25 -21.00
N GLU A 15 -8.28 10.47 -21.60
CA GLU A 15 -7.01 10.46 -20.89
C GLU A 15 -6.28 11.77 -21.17
N ASP A 16 -6.73 12.84 -20.50
CA ASP A 16 -5.85 13.98 -20.27
C ASP A 16 -6.00 14.44 -18.81
N GLY A 17 -5.34 13.69 -17.93
CA GLY A 17 -4.98 14.21 -16.63
C GLY A 17 -3.98 15.34 -16.85
N ASP A 18 -4.51 16.57 -16.89
CA ASP A 18 -3.83 17.86 -16.99
C ASP A 18 -2.30 17.76 -17.16
N ALA A 19 -1.84 17.85 -18.40
CA ALA A 19 -0.42 17.78 -18.75
C ALA A 19 0.42 18.79 -17.95
N GLU A 20 -0.15 19.93 -17.55
CA GLU A 20 0.51 20.92 -16.71
C GLU A 20 0.77 20.39 -15.28
N TRP A 21 -0.20 19.67 -14.71
CA TRP A 21 -0.06 19.04 -13.39
C TRP A 21 1.03 17.97 -13.40
N ARG A 22 1.09 17.14 -14.45
CA ARG A 22 2.14 16.11 -14.58
C ARG A 22 3.52 16.74 -14.79
N ALA A 23 3.62 17.82 -15.57
CA ALA A 23 4.87 18.54 -15.78
C ALA A 23 5.40 19.15 -14.47
N THR A 24 4.51 19.73 -13.65
CA THR A 24 4.87 20.32 -12.36
C THR A 24 5.40 19.28 -11.36
N ILE A 25 4.77 18.11 -11.28
CA ILE A 25 5.24 17.00 -10.42
C ILE A 25 6.59 16.48 -10.89
N ASN A 26 6.78 16.33 -12.21
CA ASN A 26 8.05 15.87 -12.77
C ASN A 26 9.18 16.89 -12.54
N TYR A 27 8.90 18.19 -12.59
CA TYR A 27 9.87 19.24 -12.28
C TYR A 27 10.33 19.21 -10.81
N ILE A 28 9.40 18.99 -9.87
CA ILE A 28 9.75 18.85 -8.44
C ILE A 28 10.54 17.54 -8.21
N ALA A 29 10.18 16.46 -8.90
CA ALA A 29 10.87 15.17 -8.77
C ALA A 29 12.32 15.22 -9.30
N THR A 30 12.58 15.95 -10.39
CA THR A 30 13.94 16.12 -10.91
C THR A 30 14.81 17.01 -10.02
N ASP A 31 14.25 18.05 -9.40
CA ASP A 31 14.97 18.92 -8.47
C ASP A 31 15.33 18.21 -7.15
N VAL A 32 14.47 17.31 -6.66
CA VAL A 32 14.74 16.43 -5.50
C VAL A 32 15.72 15.30 -5.84
N SER A 33 15.68 14.78 -7.08
CA SER A 33 16.63 13.76 -7.55
C SER A 33 18.05 14.32 -7.70
N ASN A 34 18.20 15.61 -8.04
CA ASN A 34 19.50 16.25 -8.16
C ASN A 34 20.13 16.61 -6.80
N GLN A 35 19.32 16.71 -5.73
CA GLN A 35 19.82 16.90 -4.36
C GLN A 35 20.20 15.60 -3.65
N SER A 36 19.74 14.43 -4.13
CA SER A 36 20.03 13.11 -3.54
C SER A 36 21.15 12.33 -4.25
N ALA A 37 21.72 12.87 -5.32
CA ALA A 37 22.76 12.21 -6.13
C ALA A 37 24.06 13.04 -6.24
N SER A 38 24.56 13.60 -5.13
CA SER A 38 25.91 14.19 -5.08
C SER A 38 26.77 13.58 -3.99
N SER A 39 27.21 12.34 -4.22
CA SER A 39 28.53 11.91 -3.76
C SER A 39 29.23 11.15 -4.89
N ASN A 40 30.43 11.63 -5.23
CA ASN A 40 31.48 11.03 -6.07
C ASN A 40 31.45 11.31 -7.59
N GLY A 41 32.04 12.47 -7.94
CA GLY A 41 33.16 12.53 -8.90
C GLY A 41 32.86 12.66 -10.40
N LEU A 42 33.01 13.88 -10.94
CA LEU A 42 33.97 14.26 -12.00
C LEU A 42 33.59 15.66 -12.54
N VAL A 43 34.56 16.58 -12.59
CA VAL A 43 34.40 18.01 -12.95
C VAL A 43 34.60 18.19 -14.47
N PRO A 44 33.99 19.21 -15.11
CA PRO A 44 34.82 20.34 -15.52
C PRO A 44 34.21 21.74 -15.24
N LYS A 45 35.11 22.62 -14.75
CA LYS A 45 35.20 24.11 -14.71
C LYS A 45 33.94 24.89 -15.18
N THR A 46 33.45 25.88 -14.42
CA THR A 46 34.16 27.14 -14.09
C THR A 46 33.62 27.81 -12.81
N SER A 47 34.43 28.72 -12.26
CA SER A 47 34.12 29.80 -11.31
C SER A 47 34.35 29.54 -9.81
N ASN A 48 35.57 29.88 -9.39
CA ASN A 48 36.00 30.52 -8.15
C ASN A 48 34.98 30.67 -7.00
N ARG A 49 35.22 29.98 -5.88
CA ARG A 49 35.59 30.64 -4.60
C ARG A 49 35.98 29.62 -3.53
N THR A 50 37.11 29.90 -2.90
CA THR A 50 37.62 29.31 -1.66
C THR A 50 36.71 29.62 -0.46
N SER A 51 36.44 28.63 0.41
CA SER A 51 36.73 28.63 1.86
C SER A 51 35.78 27.71 2.66
N ASN A 52 36.37 26.89 3.53
CA ASN A 52 35.76 25.99 4.50
C ASN A 52 34.82 26.68 5.51
N SER A 53 33.66 26.08 5.78
CA SER A 53 33.09 25.88 7.13
C SER A 53 31.77 25.12 7.03
N GLU A 54 31.65 24.07 7.83
CA GLU A 54 30.38 23.39 8.09
C GLU A 54 29.44 24.35 8.84
N GLU A 55 28.52 25.00 8.14
CA GLU A 55 27.36 25.63 8.76
C GLU A 55 26.11 24.89 8.30
N GLN A 56 25.43 24.24 9.26
CA GLN A 56 24.08 23.74 9.07
C GLN A 56 23.20 24.90 8.59
N PRO A 57 22.43 24.75 7.49
CA PRO A 57 21.61 25.83 6.97
C PRO A 57 20.51 26.16 7.99
N LYS A 58 20.58 27.37 8.58
CA LYS A 58 19.54 27.89 9.47
C LYS A 58 18.18 27.82 8.75
N PRO A 59 17.14 27.23 9.37
CA PRO A 59 15.84 27.12 8.73
C PRO A 59 15.32 28.52 8.39
N LYS A 60 14.88 28.69 7.14
CA LYS A 60 14.35 29.96 6.65
C LYS A 60 13.19 30.40 7.55
N HIS A 61 13.07 31.72 7.78
CA HIS A 61 12.12 32.30 8.72
C HIS A 61 10.65 31.85 8.51
N TYR A 62 10.25 31.56 7.27
CA TYR A 62 8.90 31.04 6.99
C TYR A 62 8.68 29.62 7.51
N VAL A 63 9.71 28.76 7.54
CA VAL A 63 9.62 27.39 8.08
C VAL A 63 9.34 27.44 9.57
N VAL A 64 10.07 28.30 10.29
CA VAL A 64 9.89 28.50 11.74
C VAL A 64 8.50 29.07 12.04
N LYS A 65 8.00 30.02 11.22
CA LYS A 65 6.65 30.56 11.34
C LYS A 65 5.56 29.51 11.13
N VAL A 66 5.71 28.66 10.11
CA VAL A 66 4.76 27.57 9.84
C VAL A 66 4.77 26.57 10.98
N GLN A 67 5.95 26.16 11.44
CA GLN A 67 6.09 25.21 12.54
C GLN A 67 5.47 25.73 13.83
N LYS A 68 5.68 27.02 14.15
CA LYS A 68 5.07 27.67 15.32
C LYS A 68 3.54 27.74 15.22
N LEU A 69 3.00 28.13 14.07
CA LEU A 69 1.55 28.19 13.87
C LEU A 69 0.89 26.81 13.93
N LEU A 70 1.54 25.78 13.40
CA LEU A 70 0.98 24.43 13.37
C LEU A 70 1.03 23.77 14.75
N LEU A 71 2.15 23.90 15.47
CA LEU A 71 2.35 23.28 16.78
C LEU A 71 1.57 23.99 17.88
N GLU A 72 1.64 25.32 17.97
CA GLU A 72 1.05 26.07 19.09
C GLU A 72 -0.41 26.44 18.82
N ASN A 73 -0.74 26.88 17.59
CA ASN A 73 -2.06 27.50 17.35
C ASN A 73 -3.11 26.49 16.88
N MET A 74 -2.73 25.44 16.16
CA MET A 74 -3.68 24.46 15.60
C MET A 74 -3.90 23.29 16.55
N LEU A 75 -2.85 22.75 17.18
CA LEU A 75 -2.99 21.62 18.10
C LEU A 75 -3.67 22.03 19.40
N ASP A 76 -3.25 23.13 20.03
CA ASP A 76 -3.83 23.58 21.31
C ASP A 76 -5.31 23.97 21.19
N LYS A 77 -5.75 24.44 20.01
CA LYS A 77 -7.17 24.79 19.77
C LYS A 77 -8.01 23.60 19.31
N SER A 78 -7.39 22.61 18.68
CA SER A 78 -8.10 21.46 18.11
C SER A 78 -8.16 20.26 19.05
N LEU A 79 -7.31 20.19 20.08
CA LEU A 79 -7.18 19.02 20.94
C LEU A 79 -7.30 19.42 22.42
N ASP A 80 -8.47 19.18 23.01
CA ASP A 80 -8.62 19.12 24.47
C ASP A 80 -8.24 17.72 24.95
N MET A 81 -7.09 17.60 25.63
CA MET A 81 -6.71 16.35 26.29
C MET A 81 -7.56 16.13 27.54
N VAL A 82 -8.58 15.28 27.44
CA VAL A 82 -9.36 14.81 28.58
C VAL A 82 -8.49 13.84 29.40
N ASN A 83 -7.80 14.35 30.41
CA ASN A 83 -7.08 13.56 31.43
C ASN A 83 -8.07 12.98 32.45
N ALA A 84 -9.03 12.17 32.00
CA ALA A 84 -9.83 11.34 32.89
C ALA A 84 -9.10 10.00 33.11
N PRO A 85 -8.92 9.53 34.35
CA PRO A 85 -8.48 8.16 34.59
C PRO A 85 -9.48 7.21 33.94
N ILE A 86 -9.00 6.37 33.03
CA ILE A 86 -9.79 5.32 32.41
C ILE A 86 -10.24 4.39 33.54
N PRO A 87 -11.55 4.13 33.73
CA PRO A 87 -11.99 3.17 34.73
C PRO A 87 -11.39 1.80 34.38
N GLU A 88 -10.54 1.27 35.26
CA GLU A 88 -10.11 -0.12 35.18
C GLU A 88 -11.35 -0.99 35.26
N CYS A 89 -11.77 -1.55 34.13
CA CYS A 89 -12.81 -2.54 34.07
C CYS A 89 -12.21 -3.86 34.58
N GLY A 90 -12.09 -3.98 35.89
CA GLY A 90 -11.80 -5.23 36.56
C GLY A 90 -13.04 -6.11 36.50
N ASP A 91 -12.98 -7.14 35.66
CA ASP A 91 -13.74 -8.38 35.78
C ASP A 91 -13.12 -9.37 34.79
N GLU A 92 -12.15 -10.15 35.28
CA GLU A 92 -11.65 -11.36 34.62
C GLU A 92 -12.80 -12.36 34.44
N PRO A 93 -13.30 -12.63 33.22
CA PRO A 93 -14.15 -13.77 33.00
C PRO A 93 -13.25 -14.96 32.65
N ALA A 94 -13.25 -15.93 33.56
CA ALA A 94 -12.63 -17.25 33.43
C ALA A 94 -12.43 -17.69 31.96
N VAL A 95 -11.17 -17.95 31.65
CA VAL A 95 -10.67 -18.50 30.39
C VAL A 95 -11.56 -19.67 29.94
N ASP A 96 -12.51 -19.39 29.05
CA ASP A 96 -13.31 -20.41 28.39
C ASP A 96 -12.41 -21.02 27.31
N GLU A 97 -12.03 -22.27 27.53
CA GLU A 97 -10.90 -22.98 26.89
C GLU A 97 -11.11 -23.23 25.38
N GLY A 98 -12.27 -22.82 24.84
CA GLY A 98 -12.56 -22.75 23.41
C GLY A 98 -12.52 -21.31 22.92
N GLY A 99 -11.39 -20.90 22.35
CA GLY A 99 -11.19 -19.57 21.77
C GLY A 99 -12.30 -19.21 20.77
N GLY A 100 -13.29 -18.45 21.23
CA GLY A 100 -14.45 -18.06 20.44
C GLY A 100 -14.98 -16.71 20.90
N ILE A 101 -15.60 -15.97 19.97
CA ILE A 101 -16.11 -14.63 20.25
C ILE A 101 -17.55 -14.72 20.76
N ARG A 102 -17.81 -14.02 21.88
CA ARG A 102 -19.13 -13.85 22.48
C ARG A 102 -19.59 -12.39 22.33
N LEU A 103 -20.80 -12.18 21.81
CA LEU A 103 -21.37 -10.82 21.63
C LEU A 103 -21.91 -10.22 22.94
N PHE A 104 -22.42 -11.06 23.85
CA PHE A 104 -22.96 -10.65 25.15
C PHE A 104 -22.48 -11.61 26.23
N ARG A 105 -22.26 -11.11 27.47
CA ARG A 105 -21.71 -11.90 28.60
C ARG A 105 -22.39 -13.25 28.82
N HIS A 106 -23.71 -13.31 28.69
CA HIS A 106 -24.51 -14.52 28.93
C HIS A 106 -25.04 -15.20 27.66
N ALA A 107 -24.70 -14.71 26.46
CA ALA A 107 -25.10 -15.35 25.21
C ALA A 107 -24.19 -16.55 24.88
N PRO A 108 -24.66 -17.57 24.17
CA PRO A 108 -23.79 -18.64 23.67
C PRO A 108 -22.71 -18.08 22.73
N LEU A 109 -21.58 -18.79 22.62
CA LEU A 109 -20.49 -18.43 21.72
C LEU A 109 -21.01 -18.47 20.27
N GLY A 110 -20.97 -17.33 19.59
CA GLY A 110 -21.53 -17.21 18.24
C GLY A 110 -20.54 -17.58 17.14
N ILE A 111 -19.24 -17.40 17.41
CA ILE A 111 -18.16 -17.72 16.49
C ILE A 111 -17.12 -18.52 17.26
N VAL A 112 -16.99 -19.81 16.96
CA VAL A 112 -15.94 -20.68 17.50
C VAL A 112 -14.80 -20.66 16.50
N PHE A 113 -13.59 -20.28 16.91
CA PHE A 113 -12.44 -20.48 16.04
C PHE A 113 -12.19 -21.98 15.95
N ASP A 114 -12.13 -22.52 14.72
CA ASP A 114 -11.61 -23.87 14.52
C ASP A 114 -10.25 -23.94 15.24
N PRO A 115 -9.92 -25.04 15.92
CA PRO A 115 -8.56 -25.27 16.38
C PRO A 115 -7.70 -25.19 15.13
N VAL A 116 -7.06 -24.04 14.94
CA VAL A 116 -6.02 -23.90 13.95
C VAL A 116 -5.03 -24.94 14.42
N ASP A 117 -4.91 -26.02 13.64
CA ASP A 117 -3.85 -27.00 13.81
C ASP A 117 -2.64 -26.17 14.15
N ASP A 118 -2.16 -26.29 15.40
CA ASP A 118 -0.94 -25.64 15.86
C ASP A 118 0.14 -26.26 14.99
N SER A 119 0.24 -25.77 13.75
CA SER A 119 1.28 -26.10 12.82
C SER A 119 2.51 -25.82 13.66
N LYS A 120 3.23 -26.89 14.00
CA LYS A 120 4.26 -26.93 15.03
C LYS A 120 5.41 -26.07 14.54
N LEU A 121 5.20 -24.76 14.49
CA LEU A 121 6.20 -23.76 14.28
C LEU A 121 7.17 -24.01 15.42
N PRO A 122 8.47 -24.11 15.13
CA PRO A 122 9.46 -24.40 16.15
C PRO A 122 9.40 -23.29 17.22
N ARG A 123 8.68 -23.57 18.31
CA ARG A 123 8.55 -22.69 19.50
C ARG A 123 9.91 -22.44 20.15
N LYS A 124 10.89 -23.28 19.83
CA LYS A 124 12.28 -23.15 20.28
C LYS A 124 12.97 -22.10 19.41
N ARG A 125 13.40 -21.00 20.04
CA ARG A 125 14.33 -20.04 19.41
C ARG A 125 15.50 -20.82 18.79
N PRO A 126 15.84 -20.60 17.51
CA PRO A 126 17.00 -21.24 16.93
C PRO A 126 18.21 -20.89 17.80
N LYS A 127 18.97 -21.90 18.23
CA LYS A 127 20.23 -21.70 18.94
C LYS A 127 21.25 -21.18 17.94
N ILE A 128 21.23 -19.86 17.71
CA ILE A 128 22.26 -19.18 16.94
C ILE A 128 23.48 -19.12 17.86
N LEU A 129 24.44 -20.02 17.63
CA LEU A 129 25.74 -19.93 18.29
C LEU A 129 26.38 -18.61 17.82
N PRO A 130 27.01 -17.84 18.73
CA PRO A 130 27.88 -16.74 18.33
C PRO A 130 28.83 -17.25 17.24
N GLY A 131 28.88 -16.54 16.12
CA GLY A 131 29.70 -16.94 14.98
C GLY A 131 31.14 -17.15 15.43
N TYR A 132 31.79 -18.20 14.89
CA TYR A 132 33.23 -18.39 15.06
C TYR A 132 33.94 -17.07 14.71
N GLU A 133 34.85 -16.65 15.59
CA GLU A 133 35.63 -15.42 15.43
C GLU A 133 36.43 -15.52 14.13
N VAL A 134 36.03 -14.77 13.11
CA VAL A 134 36.60 -14.90 11.78
C VAL A 134 37.96 -14.26 11.77
N ASP A 135 39.02 -15.07 11.68
CA ASP A 135 40.33 -14.55 11.36
C ASP A 135 40.34 -14.01 9.92
N GLU A 136 40.23 -12.68 9.79
CA GLU A 136 40.27 -11.94 8.53
C GLU A 136 41.56 -12.19 7.73
N LYS A 137 42.64 -12.64 8.40
CA LYS A 137 43.91 -12.98 7.77
C LYS A 137 43.89 -14.35 7.10
N SER A 138 42.92 -15.20 7.46
CA SER A 138 42.75 -16.52 6.87
C SER A 138 42.08 -16.45 5.49
N LYS A 139 42.90 -16.40 4.43
CA LYS A 139 42.41 -16.35 3.03
C LYS A 139 41.38 -17.44 2.68
N LYS A 140 41.45 -18.62 3.32
CA LYS A 140 40.59 -19.78 3.01
C LYS A 140 39.19 -19.64 3.61
N GLN A 141 39.09 -19.24 4.87
CA GLN A 141 37.82 -19.14 5.60
C GLN A 141 37.05 -17.89 5.16
N PHE A 142 37.76 -16.77 4.97
CA PHE A 142 37.20 -15.54 4.42
C PHE A 142 36.60 -15.72 3.02
N LYS A 143 37.31 -16.40 2.10
CA LYS A 143 36.77 -16.71 0.77
C LYS A 143 35.56 -17.65 0.81
N ARG A 144 35.55 -18.61 1.74
CA ARG A 144 34.41 -19.51 1.94
C ARG A 144 33.18 -18.74 2.42
N GLN A 145 33.37 -17.78 3.33
CA GLN A 145 32.29 -16.92 3.82
C GLN A 145 31.76 -15.97 2.74
N LEU A 146 32.65 -15.33 1.97
CA LEU A 146 32.26 -14.52 0.81
C LEU A 146 31.42 -15.33 -0.18
N LYS A 147 31.81 -16.58 -0.47
CA LYS A 147 31.02 -17.47 -1.34
C LYS A 147 29.68 -17.90 -0.74
N SER A 148 29.59 -18.04 0.59
CA SER A 148 28.31 -18.38 1.24
C SER A 148 27.36 -17.19 1.36
N ILE A 149 27.90 -15.95 1.38
CA ILE A 149 27.11 -14.72 1.47
C ILE A 149 26.73 -14.22 0.08
N ALA A 150 27.60 -14.40 -0.91
CA ALA A 150 27.36 -13.98 -2.28
C ALA A 150 26.24 -14.82 -2.91
N VAL A 151 25.06 -14.23 -2.99
CA VAL A 151 23.94 -14.75 -3.78
C VAL A 151 24.23 -14.46 -5.26
N ASP A 152 24.08 -15.47 -6.11
CA ASP A 152 24.23 -15.30 -7.55
C ASP A 152 23.13 -14.36 -8.09
N GLY A 153 23.54 -13.27 -8.74
CA GLY A 153 22.63 -12.29 -9.32
C GLY A 153 21.65 -12.90 -10.32
N VAL A 154 22.06 -13.96 -11.02
CA VAL A 154 21.18 -14.70 -11.95
C VAL A 154 20.01 -15.34 -11.22
N GLN A 155 20.25 -15.89 -10.01
CA GLN A 155 19.19 -16.50 -9.20
C GLN A 155 18.20 -15.46 -8.68
N ILE A 156 18.68 -14.27 -8.32
CA ILE A 156 17.81 -13.16 -7.87
C ILE A 156 16.87 -12.74 -9.01
N ILE A 157 17.43 -12.54 -10.21
CA ILE A 157 16.65 -12.13 -11.39
C ILE A 157 15.67 -13.23 -11.80
N ALA A 158 16.06 -14.50 -11.77
CA ALA A 158 15.18 -15.62 -12.05
C ALA A 158 14.02 -15.70 -11.04
N SER A 159 14.32 -15.61 -9.74
CA SER A 159 13.33 -15.61 -8.66
C SER A 159 12.35 -14.45 -8.79
N ALA A 160 12.84 -13.24 -9.09
CA ALA A 160 11.99 -12.07 -9.32
C ALA A 160 11.04 -12.29 -10.50
N ARG A 161 11.54 -12.81 -11.63
CA ARG A 161 10.70 -13.12 -12.80
C ARG A 161 9.64 -14.17 -12.48
N ASP A 162 9.99 -15.21 -11.73
CA ASP A 162 9.04 -16.26 -11.35
C ASP A 162 7.98 -15.74 -10.37
N ALA A 163 8.36 -14.87 -9.43
CA ALA A 163 7.42 -14.18 -8.55
C ALA A 163 6.43 -13.31 -9.35
N CYS A 164 6.92 -12.56 -10.33
CA CYS A 164 6.08 -11.75 -11.23
C CYS A 164 5.12 -12.64 -12.06
N LYS A 165 5.60 -13.75 -12.63
CA LYS A 165 4.73 -14.69 -13.36
C LYS A 165 3.63 -15.25 -12.47
N LYS A 166 3.96 -15.63 -11.24
CA LYS A 166 3.00 -16.14 -10.25
C LYS A 166 1.96 -15.07 -9.86
N SER A 167 2.36 -13.82 -9.69
CA SER A 167 1.41 -12.75 -9.37
C SER A 167 0.47 -12.45 -10.52
N LEU A 168 0.96 -12.42 -11.76
CA LEU A 168 0.14 -12.26 -12.96
C LEU A 168 -0.89 -13.39 -13.09
N ALA A 169 -0.48 -14.65 -12.96
CA ALA A 169 -1.40 -15.78 -13.01
C ALA A 169 -2.49 -15.71 -11.92
N ARG A 170 -2.15 -15.22 -10.71
CA ARG A 170 -3.14 -15.01 -9.64
C ARG A 170 -4.11 -13.88 -9.95
N LEU A 171 -3.66 -12.82 -10.62
CA LEU A 171 -4.52 -11.72 -11.04
C LEU A 171 -5.50 -12.17 -12.12
N GLU A 172 -4.99 -12.86 -13.15
CA GLU A 172 -5.83 -13.43 -14.22
C GLU A 172 -6.88 -14.40 -13.66
N ALA A 173 -6.51 -15.25 -12.71
CA ALA A 173 -7.46 -16.16 -12.06
C ALA A 173 -8.56 -15.41 -11.28
N LYS A 174 -8.21 -14.30 -10.61
CA LYS A 174 -9.18 -13.44 -9.93
C LYS A 174 -10.12 -12.75 -10.93
N ASP A 175 -9.60 -12.27 -12.04
CA ASP A 175 -10.39 -11.61 -13.07
C ASP A 175 -11.36 -12.59 -13.74
N VAL A 176 -10.92 -13.81 -14.03
CA VAL A 176 -11.79 -14.87 -14.56
C VAL A 176 -12.86 -15.22 -13.53
N ALA A 177 -12.53 -15.35 -12.26
CA ALA A 177 -13.50 -15.61 -11.20
C ALA A 177 -14.51 -14.47 -11.04
N ALA A 178 -14.06 -13.21 -11.11
CA ALA A 178 -14.92 -12.03 -11.05
C ALA A 178 -15.86 -11.97 -12.26
N LYS A 179 -15.36 -12.22 -13.47
CA LYS A 179 -16.18 -12.30 -14.69
C LYS A 179 -17.20 -13.43 -14.62
N ALA A 180 -16.81 -14.61 -14.13
CA ALA A 180 -17.75 -15.73 -13.95
C ALA A 180 -18.83 -15.41 -12.90
N LYS A 181 -18.48 -14.70 -11.83
CA LYS A 181 -19.44 -14.24 -10.81
C LYS A 181 -20.39 -13.18 -11.39
N ALA A 182 -19.88 -12.23 -12.15
CA ALA A 182 -20.68 -11.22 -12.83
C ALA A 182 -21.69 -11.87 -13.79
N LYS A 183 -21.26 -12.83 -14.61
CA LYS A 183 -22.16 -13.57 -15.51
C LYS A 183 -23.27 -14.32 -14.77
N ARG A 184 -22.94 -15.01 -13.66
CA ARG A 184 -23.98 -15.68 -12.84
C ARG A 184 -24.99 -14.69 -12.28
N GLU A 185 -24.54 -13.51 -11.86
CA GLU A 185 -25.44 -12.49 -11.34
C GLU A 185 -26.29 -11.87 -12.46
N GLU A 186 -25.72 -11.62 -13.64
CA GLU A 186 -26.45 -11.18 -14.83
C GLU A 186 -27.51 -12.19 -15.26
N GLU A 187 -27.20 -13.48 -15.24
CA GLU A 187 -28.15 -14.57 -15.53
C GLU A 187 -29.29 -14.60 -14.50
N ARG A 188 -28.96 -14.48 -13.20
CA ARG A 188 -29.95 -14.40 -12.11
C ARG A 188 -30.85 -13.17 -12.28
N VAL A 189 -30.27 -12.03 -12.66
CA VAL A 189 -30.99 -10.79 -12.94
C VAL A 189 -31.89 -10.96 -14.17
N ALA A 190 -31.40 -11.56 -15.25
CA ALA A 190 -32.19 -11.80 -16.45
C ALA A 190 -33.37 -12.76 -16.21
N GLU A 191 -33.19 -13.80 -15.38
CA GLU A 191 -34.27 -14.71 -14.97
C GLU A 191 -35.33 -13.96 -14.15
N MET A 192 -34.90 -13.16 -13.19
CA MET A 192 -35.80 -12.32 -12.39
C MET A 192 -36.55 -11.29 -13.25
N GLU A 193 -35.92 -10.74 -14.30
CA GLU A 193 -36.56 -9.86 -15.28
C GLU A 193 -37.62 -10.58 -16.10
N LYS A 194 -37.39 -11.84 -16.51
CA LYS A 194 -38.40 -12.64 -17.21
C LYS A 194 -39.64 -12.91 -16.35
N ILE A 195 -39.45 -13.20 -15.06
CA ILE A 195 -40.56 -13.57 -14.15
C ILE A 195 -41.36 -12.34 -13.70
N ARG A 196 -40.70 -11.21 -13.40
CA ARG A 196 -41.32 -10.05 -12.73
C ARG A 196 -41.37 -8.76 -13.58
N GLY A 197 -40.71 -8.72 -14.73
CA GLY A 197 -40.65 -7.57 -15.66
C GLY A 197 -39.78 -6.40 -15.14
N LYS A 198 -39.29 -5.52 -16.04
CA LYS A 198 -38.29 -4.44 -15.79
C LYS A 198 -38.46 -3.52 -14.56
N LYS A 199 -39.60 -3.55 -13.86
CA LYS A 199 -39.88 -2.74 -12.65
C LYS A 199 -39.17 -3.24 -11.38
N TRP A 200 -38.68 -4.49 -11.37
CA TRP A 200 -38.13 -5.12 -10.17
C TRP A 200 -36.67 -4.73 -9.89
N LEU A 201 -35.91 -4.33 -10.90
CA LEU A 201 -34.58 -3.78 -10.72
C LEU A 201 -34.69 -2.39 -10.08
N PRO A 202 -33.96 -2.10 -8.99
CA PRO A 202 -33.94 -0.78 -8.39
C PRO A 202 -33.67 0.26 -9.48
N SER A 203 -34.60 1.19 -9.67
CA SER A 203 -34.40 2.32 -10.59
C SER A 203 -33.45 3.31 -9.95
N ILE A 204 -32.21 2.89 -9.70
CA ILE A 204 -31.14 3.68 -9.07
C ILE A 204 -30.94 4.98 -9.87
N ALA A 205 -31.11 4.94 -11.20
CA ALA A 205 -31.08 6.12 -12.06
C ALA A 205 -32.18 7.17 -11.77
N ARG A 206 -33.37 6.77 -11.29
CA ARG A 206 -34.40 7.72 -10.83
C ARG A 206 -34.09 8.26 -9.44
N HIS A 207 -33.57 7.41 -8.55
CA HIS A 207 -33.23 7.82 -7.19
C HIS A 207 -32.07 8.82 -7.16
N MET A 208 -31.03 8.58 -7.98
CA MET A 208 -29.90 9.51 -8.15
C MET A 208 -30.32 10.86 -8.75
N ARG A 209 -31.35 10.91 -9.61
CA ARG A 209 -31.85 12.16 -10.22
C ARG A 209 -32.63 13.01 -9.22
N VAL A 210 -33.31 12.38 -8.24
CA VAL A 210 -34.07 13.08 -7.19
C VAL A 210 -33.13 13.67 -6.12
N SER A 211 -32.02 13.00 -5.80
CA SER A 211 -31.04 13.51 -4.83
C SER A 211 -30.21 14.70 -5.32
N PHE A 212 -30.10 14.91 -6.65
CA PHE A 212 -29.42 16.08 -7.23
C PHE A 212 -30.33 17.28 -7.49
N GLN A 213 -31.66 17.11 -7.39
CA GLN A 213 -32.65 18.19 -7.59
C GLN A 213 -33.17 18.79 -6.28
N ALA A 214 -32.75 18.24 -5.13
CA ALA A 214 -33.03 18.79 -3.81
C ALA A 214 -31.79 19.53 -3.27
N CYS A 215 -31.40 20.61 -3.96
CA CYS A 215 -30.54 21.69 -3.48
C CYS A 215 -31.02 22.99 -4.13
#